data_AF-A0AB32W647-F1
#
_entry.id   AF-A0AB32W647-F1
#
_cell.length_a   1.000
_cell.length_b   1.000
_cell.length_c   1.000
_cell.angle_alpha   90.00
_cell.angle_beta   90.00
_cell.angle_gamma   90.00
#
_symmetry.space_group_name_H-M   'P 1'
#
loop_
_entity.id
_entity.type
_entity.pdbx_description
1 polymer ?
#
loop_
_entity_poly.entity_id
_entity_poly.type
_entity_poly.pdbx_seq_one_letter_code
_entity_poly.pdbx_strand_id
1 'polypeptide(L)'
;METKRNTSSGEKEEEEEDDDELLKTRISAHPLYGRLVENHLNCLKVGGIADSGRNRQTNQRKAGYSPCSSMANQSELDLFMEAYCSALGKLKEAMEEPHQETVAFINGMHSQLRELARTNPQSPDVFLATEMNNSNWSRDQQKRESNAVE
;
A
#
# COMPACT_ATOMS: atom_id res chain seq x y z
N MET A 1 -45.81 -3.36 44.11
CA MET A 1 -45.17 -4.66 43.83
C MET A 1 -44.33 -4.46 42.58
N GLU A 2 -43.07 -4.10 42.75
CA GLU A 2 -42.11 -4.06 41.65
C GLU A 2 -41.31 -5.35 41.70
N THR A 3 -41.35 -6.14 40.61
CA THR A 3 -40.40 -7.22 40.41
C THR A 3 -40.01 -7.32 38.94
N LYS A 4 -38.80 -6.82 38.70
CA LYS A 4 -37.70 -7.44 37.95
C LYS A 4 -37.85 -7.62 36.43
N ARG A 5 -37.16 -6.72 35.71
CA ARG A 5 -36.41 -7.03 34.47
C ARG A 5 -35.49 -8.23 34.71
N ASN A 6 -35.42 -9.16 33.76
CA ASN A 6 -34.27 -10.07 33.65
C ASN A 6 -33.81 -10.19 32.19
N THR A 7 -32.52 -9.87 32.04
CA THR A 7 -31.67 -9.83 30.86
C THR A 7 -31.58 -11.18 30.15
N SER A 8 -31.79 -11.19 28.83
CA SER A 8 -31.64 -12.36 27.92
C SER A 8 -30.61 -12.08 26.81
N SER A 9 -29.84 -11.00 26.91
CA SER A 9 -28.97 -10.52 25.82
C SER A 9 -27.52 -11.00 25.88
N GLY A 10 -27.03 -11.51 27.02
CA GLY A 10 -25.60 -11.82 27.19
C GLY A 10 -25.15 -13.17 26.62
N GLU A 11 -26.00 -14.20 26.65
CA GLU A 11 -25.57 -15.57 26.30
C GLU A 11 -25.40 -15.79 24.78
N LYS A 12 -26.09 -15.01 23.95
CA LYS A 12 -25.97 -15.12 22.48
C LYS A 12 -24.74 -14.41 21.91
N GLU A 13 -24.31 -13.33 22.55
CA GLU A 13 -23.14 -12.56 22.11
C GLU A 13 -21.83 -13.33 22.40
N GLU A 14 -21.78 -14.08 23.52
CA GLU A 14 -20.64 -14.93 23.87
C GLU A 14 -20.49 -16.15 22.94
N GLU A 15 -21.60 -16.83 22.58
CA GLU A 15 -21.56 -17.97 21.63
C GLU A 15 -21.14 -17.55 20.20
N GLU A 16 -21.59 -16.38 19.72
CA GLU A 16 -21.20 -15.86 18.40
C GLU A 16 -19.72 -15.42 18.35
N GLU A 17 -19.19 -14.87 19.44
CA GLU A 17 -17.77 -14.49 19.54
C GLU A 17 -16.85 -15.73 19.50
N ASP A 18 -17.24 -16.81 20.19
CA ASP A 18 -16.53 -18.10 20.18
C ASP A 18 -16.48 -18.73 18.77
N ASP A 19 -17.58 -18.69 18.02
CA ASP A 19 -17.64 -19.19 16.64
C ASP A 19 -16.75 -18.37 15.69
N ASP A 20 -16.70 -17.06 15.88
CA ASP A 20 -15.83 -16.15 15.14
C ASP A 20 -14.35 -16.42 15.43
N GLU A 21 -13.97 -16.65 16.68
CA GLU A 21 -12.61 -17.01 17.07
C GLU A 21 -12.18 -18.36 16.49
N LEU A 22 -13.07 -19.34 16.51
CA LEU A 22 -12.84 -20.65 15.88
C LEU A 22 -12.64 -20.50 14.37
N LEU A 23 -13.46 -19.68 13.70
CA LEU A 23 -13.31 -19.43 12.27
C LEU A 23 -11.99 -18.72 11.95
N LYS A 24 -11.63 -17.67 12.69
CA LYS A 24 -10.34 -16.97 12.55
C LYS A 24 -9.17 -17.93 12.74
N THR A 25 -9.26 -18.82 13.73
CA THR A 25 -8.25 -19.86 13.98
C THR A 25 -8.12 -20.80 12.78
N ARG A 26 -9.24 -21.31 12.23
CA ARG A 26 -9.25 -22.15 11.03
C ARG A 26 -8.65 -21.46 9.82
N ILE A 27 -9.01 -20.19 9.57
CA ILE A 27 -8.46 -19.38 8.48
C ILE A 27 -6.94 -19.21 8.66
N SER A 28 -6.48 -18.84 9.86
CA SER A 28 -5.07 -18.56 10.12
C SER A 28 -4.18 -19.80 10.07
N ALA A 29 -4.72 -20.98 10.40
CA ALA A 29 -4.04 -22.27 10.31
C ALA A 29 -4.04 -22.87 8.89
N HIS A 30 -4.78 -22.26 7.95
CA HIS A 30 -4.97 -22.81 6.61
C HIS A 30 -3.67 -22.75 5.78
N PRO A 31 -3.31 -23.80 5.02
CA PRO A 31 -2.09 -23.84 4.21
C PRO A 31 -1.95 -22.67 3.22
N LEU A 32 -3.07 -22.18 2.67
CA LEU A 32 -3.10 -21.06 1.74
C LEU A 32 -3.04 -19.67 2.40
N TYR A 33 -3.15 -19.56 3.73
CA TYR A 33 -3.22 -18.27 4.41
C TYR A 33 -1.99 -17.39 4.15
N GLY A 34 -0.79 -17.98 4.17
CA GLY A 34 0.44 -17.26 3.84
C GLY A 34 0.44 -16.64 2.44
N ARG A 35 -0.02 -17.40 1.44
CA ARG A 35 -0.13 -16.95 0.05
C ARG A 35 -1.19 -15.87 -0.12
N LEU A 36 -2.32 -16.01 0.57
CA LEU A 36 -3.38 -15.01 0.60
C LEU A 36 -2.86 -13.66 1.09
N VAL A 37 -2.17 -13.66 2.24
CA VAL A 37 -1.56 -12.45 2.83
C VAL A 37 -0.53 -11.84 1.89
N GLU A 38 0.33 -12.66 1.28
CA GLU A 38 1.32 -12.19 0.30
C GLU A 38 0.66 -11.51 -0.91
N ASN A 39 -0.35 -12.12 -1.50
CA ASN A 39 -1.09 -11.55 -2.63
C ASN A 39 -1.76 -10.22 -2.24
N HIS A 40 -2.33 -10.14 -1.05
CA HIS A 40 -2.93 -8.91 -0.53
C HIS A 40 -1.88 -7.79 -0.37
N LEU A 41 -0.73 -8.11 0.22
CA LEU A 41 0.38 -7.15 0.35
C LEU A 41 0.89 -6.69 -1.02
N ASN A 42 0.96 -7.58 -2.01
CA ASN A 42 1.36 -7.21 -3.36
C ASN A 42 0.36 -6.23 -4.01
N CYS A 43 -0.94 -6.39 -3.77
CA CYS A 43 -1.94 -5.41 -4.22
C CYS A 43 -1.68 -4.02 -3.60
N LEU A 44 -1.40 -3.95 -2.30
CA LEU A 44 -1.12 -2.69 -1.61
C LEU A 44 0.17 -2.01 -2.10
N LYS A 45 1.17 -2.79 -2.51
CA LYS A 45 2.41 -2.25 -3.11
C LYS A 45 2.16 -1.58 -4.45
N VAL A 46 1.41 -2.24 -5.34
CA VAL A 46 1.04 -1.66 -6.64
C VAL A 46 0.21 -0.39 -6.46
N GLY A 47 -0.67 -0.37 -5.45
CA GLY A 47 -1.47 0.81 -5.10
C GLY A 47 -0.69 1.94 -4.40
N GLY A 48 0.60 1.78 -4.11
CA GLY A 48 1.40 2.80 -3.41
C GLY A 48 0.99 3.04 -1.94
N ILE A 49 0.16 2.16 -1.36
CA ILE A 49 -0.38 2.30 0.00
C ILE A 49 0.62 1.79 1.05
N ALA A 50 1.46 0.83 0.67
CA ALA A 50 2.46 0.24 1.56
C ALA A 50 3.87 0.55 1.04
N ASP A 51 4.45 1.66 1.49
CA ASP A 51 5.86 1.98 1.25
C ASP A 51 6.73 1.12 2.18
N SER A 52 7.18 -0.04 1.67
CA SER A 52 8.31 -0.91 2.08
C SER A 52 8.68 -1.17 3.56
N GLY A 53 7.94 -0.68 4.56
CA GLY A 53 8.38 -0.62 5.96
C GLY A 53 7.96 -1.78 6.87
N ARG A 54 7.16 -2.73 6.38
CA ARG A 54 6.75 -3.92 7.17
C ARG A 54 7.14 -5.19 6.44
N ASN A 55 8.45 -5.42 6.31
CA ASN A 55 8.99 -6.75 6.00
C ASN A 55 8.71 -7.68 7.20
N ARG A 56 7.47 -8.14 7.33
CA ARG A 56 7.20 -9.39 8.04
C ARG A 56 7.73 -10.46 7.13
N GLN A 57 8.96 -10.88 7.39
CA GLN A 57 9.62 -12.01 6.75
C GLN A 57 8.70 -13.22 6.92
N THR A 58 7.88 -13.49 5.91
CA THR A 58 7.03 -14.68 5.90
C THR A 58 7.99 -15.83 5.69
N ASN A 59 8.17 -16.65 6.72
CA ASN A 59 8.83 -17.94 6.59
C ASN A 59 8.04 -18.73 5.53
N GLN A 60 8.51 -18.68 4.28
CA GLN A 60 8.00 -19.51 3.19
C GLN A 60 8.30 -20.96 3.54
N ARG A 61 7.40 -21.59 4.30
CA ARG A 61 7.25 -23.04 4.25
C ARG A 61 6.72 -23.31 2.86
N LYS A 62 7.59 -23.81 1.96
CA LYS A 62 7.20 -24.35 0.66
C LYS A 62 6.14 -25.43 0.90
N ALA A 63 4.87 -25.05 0.82
CA ALA A 63 3.78 -26.00 0.76
C ALA A 63 3.82 -26.58 -0.66
N GLY A 64 4.14 -27.87 -0.76
CA GLY A 64 4.07 -28.59 -2.01
C GLY A 64 2.65 -28.47 -2.58
N TYR A 65 2.52 -27.76 -3.68
CA TYR A 65 1.28 -27.65 -4.43
C TYR A 65 1.05 -28.97 -5.16
N SER A 66 0.11 -29.78 -4.65
CA SER A 66 -0.48 -30.89 -5.38
C SER A 66 -1.83 -30.44 -5.90
N PRO A 67 -1.99 -30.18 -7.21
CA PRO A 67 -3.30 -29.95 -7.80
C PRO A 67 -3.99 -31.30 -7.99
N CYS A 68 -4.58 -31.85 -6.92
CA CYS A 68 -5.58 -32.90 -7.05
C CYS A 68 -6.32 -33.10 -5.72
N SER A 69 -7.54 -32.62 -5.63
CA SER A 69 -8.58 -33.34 -4.91
C SER A 69 -9.91 -32.97 -5.56
N SER A 70 -10.66 -33.98 -5.98
CA SER A 70 -12.00 -33.92 -6.53
C SER A 70 -12.83 -32.73 -6.00
N MET A 71 -13.40 -31.92 -6.91
CA MET A 71 -14.33 -30.82 -6.58
C MET A 71 -15.51 -31.24 -5.67
N ALA A 72 -15.74 -32.55 -5.53
CA ALA A 72 -16.80 -33.12 -4.70
C ALA A 72 -16.51 -33.13 -3.19
N ASN A 73 -15.27 -32.83 -2.74
CA ASN A 73 -14.87 -33.00 -1.33
C ASN A 73 -14.10 -31.81 -0.71
N GLN A 74 -14.04 -30.65 -1.38
CA GLN A 74 -13.38 -29.47 -0.81
C GLN A 74 -14.31 -28.82 0.22
N SER A 75 -13.76 -28.41 1.38
CA SER A 75 -14.53 -27.63 2.34
C SER A 75 -14.87 -26.26 1.76
N GLU A 76 -15.94 -25.64 2.24
CA GLU A 76 -16.30 -24.27 1.85
C GLU A 76 -15.13 -23.29 2.07
N LEU A 77 -14.36 -23.50 3.13
CA LEU A 77 -13.17 -22.71 3.43
C LEU A 77 -12.07 -22.89 2.37
N ASP A 78 -11.83 -24.10 1.87
CA ASP A 78 -10.84 -24.35 0.80
C ASP A 78 -11.21 -23.56 -0.46
N LEU A 79 -12.47 -23.66 -0.88
CA LEU A 79 -13.02 -22.93 -2.03
C LEU A 79 -12.89 -21.42 -1.85
N PHE A 80 -13.22 -20.90 -0.66
CA PHE A 80 -13.06 -19.50 -0.32
C PHE A 80 -11.59 -19.06 -0.43
N MET A 81 -10.66 -19.80 0.17
CA MET A 81 -9.24 -19.45 0.19
C MET A 81 -8.64 -19.44 -1.23
N GLU A 82 -9.02 -20.40 -2.07
CA GLU A 82 -8.61 -20.46 -3.48
C GLU A 82 -9.20 -19.31 -4.31
N ALA A 83 -10.51 -19.09 -4.20
CA ALA A 83 -11.20 -18.03 -4.92
C ALA A 83 -10.65 -16.65 -4.54
N TYR A 84 -10.39 -16.42 -3.26
CA TYR A 84 -9.86 -15.15 -2.78
C TYR A 84 -8.41 -14.92 -3.23
N CYS A 85 -7.55 -15.95 -3.18
CA CYS A 85 -6.20 -15.85 -3.74
C CYS A 85 -6.23 -15.51 -5.24
N SER A 86 -7.14 -16.13 -6.00
CA SER A 86 -7.33 -15.88 -7.43
C SER A 86 -7.82 -14.46 -7.71
N ALA A 87 -8.80 -13.98 -6.94
CA ALA A 87 -9.34 -12.63 -7.04
C ALA A 87 -8.27 -11.56 -6.78
N LEU A 88 -7.44 -11.73 -5.74
CA LEU A 88 -6.31 -10.83 -5.45
C LEU A 88 -5.28 -10.82 -6.59
N GLY A 89 -5.00 -11.98 -7.19
CA GLY A 89 -4.09 -12.06 -8.34
C GLY A 89 -4.58 -11.23 -9.53
N LYS A 90 -5.86 -11.36 -9.89
CA LYS A 90 -6.49 -10.60 -10.97
C LYS A 90 -6.54 -9.10 -10.66
N LEU A 91 -6.84 -8.74 -9.41
CA LEU A 91 -6.83 -7.35 -8.96
C LEU A 91 -5.44 -6.74 -9.11
N LYS A 92 -4.38 -7.45 -8.69
CA LYS A 92 -3.01 -6.98 -8.88
C LYS A 92 -2.68 -6.72 -10.35
N GLU A 93 -2.98 -7.68 -11.22
CA GLU A 93 -2.73 -7.56 -12.67
C GLU A 93 -3.46 -6.35 -13.27
N ALA A 94 -4.75 -6.19 -12.94
CA ALA A 94 -5.57 -5.08 -13.40
C ALA A 94 -5.12 -3.70 -12.89
N MET A 95 -4.43 -3.63 -11.74
CA MET A 95 -3.85 -2.38 -11.22
C MET A 95 -2.45 -2.10 -11.77
N GLU A 96 -1.67 -3.13 -12.06
CA GLU A 96 -0.29 -3.01 -12.50
C GLU A 96 -0.20 -2.40 -13.91
N GLU A 97 -1.06 -2.82 -14.84
CA GLU A 97 -1.09 -2.29 -16.22
C GLU A 97 -1.28 -0.76 -16.26
N PRO A 98 -2.37 -0.17 -15.72
CA PRO A 98 -2.56 1.28 -15.75
C PRO A 98 -1.50 2.03 -14.94
N HIS A 99 -0.94 1.42 -13.90
CA HIS A 99 0.17 2.00 -13.16
C HIS A 99 1.42 2.15 -14.04
N GLN A 100 1.82 1.09 -14.74
CA GLN A 100 2.97 1.10 -15.64
C GLN A 100 2.76 2.04 -16.82
N GLU A 101 1.56 2.06 -17.41
CA GLU A 101 1.20 2.98 -18.49
C GLU A 101 1.33 4.43 -18.05
N THR A 102 0.84 4.77 -16.86
CA THR A 102 0.94 6.12 -16.30
C THR A 102 2.40 6.52 -16.08
N VAL A 103 3.21 5.64 -15.49
CA VAL A 103 4.65 5.88 -15.27
C VAL A 103 5.37 6.08 -16.61
N ALA A 104 5.08 5.25 -17.61
CA ALA A 104 5.66 5.36 -18.94
C ALA A 104 5.27 6.69 -19.62
N PHE A 105 3.99 7.07 -19.54
CA PHE A 105 3.50 8.33 -20.08
C PHE A 105 4.20 9.54 -19.45
N ILE A 106 4.26 9.59 -18.11
CA ILE A 106 4.91 10.67 -17.37
C ILE A 106 6.40 10.78 -17.74
N ASN A 107 7.11 9.65 -17.75
CA ASN A 107 8.52 9.61 -18.14
C ASN A 107 8.75 10.05 -19.58
N GLY A 108 7.84 9.66 -20.50
CA GLY A 108 7.83 10.11 -21.88
C GLY A 108 7.70 11.63 -22.00
N MET A 109 6.74 12.23 -21.30
CA MET A 109 6.57 13.69 -21.27
C MET A 109 7.80 14.40 -20.69
N HIS A 110 8.34 13.92 -19.57
CA HIS A 110 9.55 14.49 -18.99
C HIS A 110 10.74 14.43 -19.95
N SER A 111 10.86 13.36 -20.76
CA SER A 111 11.90 13.27 -21.77
C SER A 111 11.73 14.31 -22.88
N GLN A 112 10.49 14.52 -23.36
CA GLN A 112 10.21 15.55 -24.38
C GLN A 112 10.50 16.96 -23.86
N LEU A 113 10.09 17.26 -22.62
CA LEU A 113 10.35 18.56 -21.99
C LEU A 113 11.86 18.82 -21.81
N ARG A 114 12.64 17.81 -21.40
CA ARG A 114 14.09 17.93 -21.29
C ARG A 114 14.76 18.19 -22.64
N GLU A 115 14.26 17.59 -23.72
CA GLU A 115 14.79 17.82 -25.06
C GLU A 115 14.52 19.25 -25.52
N LEU A 116 13.30 19.75 -25.36
CA LEU A 116 12.95 21.14 -25.69
C LEU A 116 13.80 22.16 -24.91
N ALA A 117 14.09 21.88 -23.64
CA ALA A 117 14.95 22.72 -22.82
C ALA A 117 16.41 22.77 -23.33
N ARG A 118 16.91 21.69 -23.95
CA ARG A 118 18.25 21.63 -24.57
C ARG A 118 18.29 22.30 -25.94
N THR A 119 17.24 22.17 -26.74
CA THR A 119 17.17 22.75 -28.09
C THR A 119 16.87 24.25 -28.09
N ASN A 120 16.57 24.85 -26.93
CA ASN A 120 16.44 26.30 -26.77
C ASN A 120 17.68 26.92 -26.10
N PRO A 121 18.70 27.36 -26.87
CA PRO A 121 19.89 28.01 -26.32
C PRO A 121 19.63 29.43 -25.76
N GLN A 122 18.39 29.95 -25.76
CA GLN A 122 18.05 31.27 -25.21
C GLN A 122 17.48 31.25 -23.78
N SER A 123 17.57 30.13 -23.05
CA SER A 123 17.26 30.11 -21.62
C SER A 123 18.56 30.05 -20.81
N PRO A 124 19.05 31.16 -20.23
CA PRO A 124 20.17 31.10 -19.32
C PRO A 124 19.65 30.47 -18.02
N ASP A 125 19.95 29.20 -17.81
CA ASP A 125 20.24 28.67 -16.47
C ASP A 125 19.30 29.12 -15.34
N VAL A 126 17.98 28.90 -15.46
CA VAL A 126 17.01 29.16 -14.37
C VAL A 126 16.47 27.86 -13.80
N PHE A 127 17.33 27.07 -13.13
CA PHE A 127 16.85 26.32 -11.95
C PHE A 127 17.95 25.81 -10.99
N LEU A 128 19.25 25.88 -11.32
CA LEU A 128 20.31 25.39 -10.41
C LEU A 128 21.28 26.46 -9.87
N ALA A 129 21.12 27.74 -10.22
CA ALA A 129 21.97 28.81 -9.70
C ALA A 129 21.30 29.70 -8.64
N THR A 130 19.99 29.55 -8.36
CA THR A 130 19.27 30.49 -7.49
C THR A 130 19.40 30.21 -5.99
N GLU A 131 19.93 29.06 -5.57
CA GLU A 131 20.06 28.75 -4.12
C GLU A 131 21.29 29.36 -3.43
N MET A 132 22.23 29.99 -4.15
CA MET A 132 23.42 30.59 -3.51
C MET A 132 23.37 32.11 -3.33
N ASN A 133 22.36 32.83 -3.85
CA ASN A 133 22.30 34.30 -3.74
C ASN A 133 21.33 34.84 -2.68
N ASN A 134 20.58 33.99 -1.97
CA ASN A 134 19.63 34.44 -0.95
C ASN A 134 20.29 34.86 0.38
N SER A 135 21.62 34.72 0.50
CA SER A 135 22.36 35.12 1.70
C SER A 135 22.90 36.55 1.65
N ASN A 136 22.92 37.20 0.47
CA ASN A 136 23.50 38.54 0.34
C ASN A 136 22.52 39.66 0.72
N TRP A 137 21.23 39.49 0.42
CA TRP A 137 20.19 40.44 0.81
C TRP A 137 20.04 40.61 2.32
N SER A 138 20.19 39.52 3.09
CA SER A 138 20.12 39.59 4.56
C SER A 138 21.33 40.30 5.18
N ARG A 139 22.53 40.15 4.58
CA ARG A 139 23.75 40.81 5.08
C ARG A 139 23.75 42.31 4.76
N ASP A 140 23.21 42.70 3.61
CA ASP A 140 23.11 44.11 3.21
C ASP A 140 22.03 44.89 3.97
N GLN A 141 20.93 44.24 4.37
CA GLN A 141 19.91 44.89 5.19
C GLN A 141 20.43 45.17 6.61
N GLN A 142 21.16 44.23 7.21
CA GLN A 142 21.72 44.39 8.55
C GLN A 142 22.85 45.44 8.61
N LYS A 143 23.59 45.63 7.50
CA LYS A 143 24.64 46.65 7.37
C LYS A 143 24.08 48.06 7.17
N ARG A 144 22.85 48.23 6.65
CA ARG A 144 22.18 49.53 6.55
C ARG A 144 21.53 49.96 7.85
N GLU A 145 20.96 49.03 8.61
CA GLU A 145 20.33 49.32 9.90
C GLU A 145 21.36 49.69 10.99
N SER A 146 22.58 49.15 10.92
CA SER A 146 23.67 49.44 11.86
C SER A 146 24.33 50.81 11.65
N ASN A 147 24.10 51.47 10.50
CA ASN A 147 24.75 52.73 10.12
C ASN A 147 23.81 53.94 10.19
N ALA A 148 22.60 53.75 10.74
CA ALA A 148 21.56 54.77 10.92
C ALA A 148 21.33 55.16 12.39
N VAL A 149 22.15 54.63 13.31
CA VAL A 149 22.10 54.93 14.75
C VAL A 149 23.45 55.51 15.22
N GLU A 150 23.96 56.49 14.48
CA GLU A 150 24.94 57.46 15.00
C GLU A 150 24.45 58.88 14.70
#